data_AF-A0A2W6D004-F1
#
_entry.id   AF-A0A2W6D004-F1
#
_cell.length_a   1.000
_cell.length_b   1.000
_cell.length_c   1.000
_cell.angle_alpha   90.00
_cell.angle_beta   90.00
_cell.angle_gamma   90.00
#
_symmetry.space_group_name_H-M   'P 1'
#
loop_
_entity.id
_entity.type
_entity.pdbx_description
1 polymer ?
#
loop_
_entity_poly.entity_id
_entity_poly.type
_entity_poly.pdbx_seq_one_letter_code
_entity_poly.pdbx_strand_id
1 'polypeptide(L)'
;MSAVFASAGHAVGRLAPPRPLRVWAGRVRELPTRRPPLASGERACWRGRSCAGQLLVASQRALYLREAASQAAAWSRLGWEQVAAVQWSHLTGVLQLAVWPDLDASPVLVTLGHRSRLPAFASEQMAASRILVQHVTVRGSRGATVVARRPPGTEAVSWLIQLDPHRHPGDAGDPGDPGDPDDPALRAAVTETLPALRAHCGF
;
A
#
# COMPACT_ATOMS: atom_id res chain seq x y z
N MET A 1 11.29 48.84 0.86
CA MET A 1 11.15 47.88 1.98
C MET A 1 12.19 46.79 1.77
N SER A 2 13.18 46.70 2.66
CA SER A 2 14.10 45.54 2.80
C SER A 2 13.31 44.35 3.40
N ALA A 3 13.75 43.09 3.49
CA ALA A 3 15.01 42.36 3.22
C ALA A 3 14.64 40.83 3.11
N VAL A 4 15.49 39.83 2.84
CA VAL A 4 16.92 39.70 2.48
C VAL A 4 17.15 38.33 1.77
N PHE A 5 18.28 38.14 1.07
CA PHE A 5 18.73 36.81 0.59
C PHE A 5 19.43 36.02 1.71
N ALA A 6 19.23 34.70 1.81
CA ALA A 6 20.01 33.82 2.67
C ALA A 6 20.51 32.59 1.88
N SER A 7 21.82 32.34 1.94
CA SER A 7 22.52 31.30 1.17
C SER A 7 22.53 29.93 1.87
N ALA A 8 22.88 28.89 1.11
CA ALA A 8 22.99 27.51 1.57
C ALA A 8 24.04 27.33 2.68
N GLY A 9 23.71 26.49 3.68
CA GLY A 9 24.64 25.94 4.65
C GLY A 9 24.71 24.42 4.53
N HIS A 10 25.89 23.88 4.22
CA HIS A 10 26.13 22.44 4.28
C HIS A 10 26.11 21.96 5.75
N ALA A 11 25.31 20.93 6.04
CA ALA A 11 25.35 20.24 7.33
C ALA A 11 25.25 18.72 7.11
N VAL A 12 26.38 18.02 7.26
CA VAL A 12 26.45 16.55 7.26
C VAL A 12 25.88 16.04 8.60
N GLY A 13 24.57 15.86 8.65
CA GLY A 13 23.85 15.30 9.79
C GLY A 13 23.81 13.77 9.76
N ARG A 14 24.30 13.13 10.83
CA ARG A 14 24.32 11.65 10.94
C ARG A 14 22.88 11.12 11.04
N LEU A 15 22.53 10.17 10.16
CA LEU A 15 21.25 9.45 10.23
C LEU A 15 21.11 8.71 11.56
N ALA A 16 20.18 9.18 12.40
CA ALA A 16 19.70 8.42 13.54
C ALA A 16 18.84 7.22 13.06
N PRO A 17 18.83 6.08 13.79
CA PRO A 17 17.98 4.96 13.42
C PRO A 17 16.49 5.36 13.52
N PRO A 18 15.63 4.91 12.59
CA PRO A 18 14.21 5.26 12.59
C PRO A 18 13.51 4.73 13.85
N ARG A 19 12.78 5.62 14.53
CA ARG A 19 11.94 5.25 15.69
C ARG A 19 10.69 4.48 15.23
N PRO A 20 10.16 3.55 16.04
CA PRO A 20 8.98 2.76 15.66
C PRO A 20 7.71 3.61 15.50
N LEU A 21 6.86 3.19 14.58
CA LEU A 21 5.64 3.88 14.16
C LEU A 21 4.57 3.93 15.27
N ARG A 22 3.79 5.01 15.30
CA ARG A 22 2.64 5.16 16.20
C ARG A 22 1.42 4.42 15.66
N VAL A 23 0.61 3.92 16.59
CA VAL A 23 -0.62 3.15 16.35
C VAL A 23 -1.76 4.07 15.88
N TRP A 24 -2.53 3.65 14.87
CA TRP A 24 -3.85 4.19 14.57
C TRP A 24 -4.97 3.26 15.08
N ALA A 25 -6.09 3.85 15.49
CA ALA A 25 -6.90 3.31 16.58
C ALA A 25 -8.19 2.59 16.16
N GLY A 26 -8.37 1.38 16.69
CA GLY A 26 -9.66 0.70 16.82
C GLY A 26 -9.62 -0.19 18.06
N ARG A 27 -10.11 0.30 19.21
CA ARG A 27 -10.00 -0.41 20.50
C ARG A 27 -11.20 -1.31 20.78
N VAL A 28 -11.08 -2.58 20.42
CA VAL A 28 -11.57 -3.69 21.27
C VAL A 28 -10.34 -4.29 21.93
N ARG A 29 -10.30 -4.32 23.27
CA ARG A 29 -9.14 -4.76 24.04
C ARG A 29 -9.15 -6.28 24.21
N GLU A 30 -8.93 -7.01 23.12
CA GLU A 30 -8.71 -8.45 23.17
C GLU A 30 -7.42 -8.79 23.93
N LEU A 31 -7.43 -9.88 24.69
CA LEU A 31 -6.23 -10.45 25.30
C LEU A 31 -5.24 -10.86 24.18
N PRO A 32 -3.92 -10.76 24.38
CA PRO A 32 -2.93 -11.06 23.34
C PRO A 32 -2.86 -12.56 23.03
N THR A 33 -3.76 -13.00 22.15
CA THR A 33 -3.88 -14.40 21.72
C THR A 33 -2.66 -14.80 20.86
N ARG A 34 -2.13 -16.01 21.10
CA ARG A 34 -1.06 -16.57 20.25
C ARG A 34 -1.52 -16.89 18.82
N ARG A 35 -2.83 -16.86 18.56
CA ARG A 35 -3.44 -17.07 17.23
C ARG A 35 -3.86 -15.71 16.66
N PRO A 36 -3.74 -15.45 15.35
CA PRO A 36 -4.25 -14.22 14.75
C PRO A 36 -5.78 -14.17 14.82
N PRO A 37 -6.38 -12.96 14.90
CA PRO A 37 -7.83 -12.75 14.83
C PRO A 37 -8.30 -12.89 13.37
N LEU A 38 -8.41 -14.14 12.91
CA LEU A 38 -9.01 -14.49 11.63
C LEU A 38 -10.53 -14.31 11.72
N ALA A 39 -11.15 -13.80 10.67
CA ALA A 39 -12.61 -13.70 10.59
C ALA A 39 -13.27 -15.09 10.53
N SER A 40 -14.59 -15.16 10.76
CA SER A 40 -15.34 -16.41 10.59
C SER A 40 -15.16 -16.96 9.15
N GLY A 41 -14.92 -18.27 9.05
CA GLY A 41 -14.62 -18.96 7.79
C GLY A 41 -13.23 -18.70 7.19
N GLU A 42 -12.44 -17.75 7.73
CA GLU A 42 -11.13 -17.42 7.21
C GLU A 42 -10.07 -18.45 7.61
N ARG A 43 -9.28 -18.91 6.63
CA ARG A 43 -8.23 -19.92 6.83
C ARG A 43 -6.85 -19.32 6.56
N ALA A 44 -5.89 -19.68 7.41
CA ALA A 44 -4.48 -19.40 7.18
C ALA A 44 -3.93 -20.31 6.07
N CYS A 45 -3.49 -19.71 4.97
CA CYS A 45 -2.88 -20.39 3.82
C CYS A 45 -1.36 -20.53 4.00
N TRP A 46 -0.74 -19.58 4.70
CA TRP A 46 0.69 -19.61 5.02
C TRP A 46 0.93 -19.12 6.46
N ARG A 47 1.94 -19.70 7.11
CA ARG A 47 2.38 -19.34 8.47
C ARG A 47 3.90 -19.38 8.53
N GLY A 48 4.52 -18.45 9.24
CA GLY A 48 5.96 -18.42 9.41
C GLY A 48 6.44 -17.39 10.42
N ARG A 49 7.74 -17.12 10.36
CA ARG A 49 8.41 -16.05 11.12
C ARG A 49 9.26 -15.20 10.19
N SER A 50 9.36 -13.89 10.47
CA SER A 50 10.39 -13.05 9.87
C SER A 50 11.76 -13.38 10.47
N CYS A 51 12.85 -12.96 9.81
CA CYS A 51 14.20 -13.08 10.37
C CYS A 51 14.38 -12.22 11.64
N ALA A 52 13.56 -11.17 11.81
CA ALA A 52 13.44 -10.38 13.04
C ALA A 52 12.52 -11.06 14.10
N GLY A 53 12.11 -12.31 13.87
CA GLY A 53 11.34 -13.12 14.81
C GLY A 53 9.83 -12.87 14.83
N GLN A 54 9.31 -11.85 14.13
CA GLN A 54 7.87 -11.55 14.10
C GLN A 54 7.08 -12.77 13.62
N LEU A 55 5.97 -13.07 14.28
CA LEU A 55 5.00 -14.06 13.82
C LEU A 55 4.24 -13.50 12.62
N LEU A 56 4.12 -14.31 11.57
CA LEU A 56 3.45 -13.94 10.33
C LEU A 56 2.44 -15.01 9.96
N VAL A 57 1.21 -14.61 9.62
CA VAL A 57 0.17 -15.50 9.11
C VAL A 57 -0.51 -14.82 7.93
N ALA A 58 -0.56 -15.51 6.80
CA ALA A 58 -1.22 -15.02 5.60
C ALA A 58 -2.44 -15.89 5.29
N SER A 59 -3.57 -15.25 5.03
CA SER A 59 -4.83 -15.86 4.59
C SER A 59 -5.15 -15.38 3.17
N GLN A 60 -6.27 -15.85 2.61
CA GLN A 60 -6.81 -15.25 1.39
C GLN A 60 -7.30 -13.81 1.56
N ARG A 61 -7.50 -13.32 2.80
CA ARG A 61 -8.06 -11.98 3.08
C ARG A 61 -7.02 -10.95 3.54
N ALA A 62 -5.96 -11.37 4.24
CA ALA A 62 -4.95 -10.45 4.78
C ALA A 62 -3.60 -11.12 5.12
N LEU A 63 -2.59 -10.28 5.32
CA LEU A 63 -1.41 -10.58 6.12
C LEU A 63 -1.62 -10.12 7.57
N TYR A 64 -1.34 -11.01 8.51
CA TYR A 64 -1.33 -10.73 9.95
C TYR A 64 0.12 -10.76 10.45
N LEU A 65 0.53 -9.71 11.16
CA LEU A 65 1.86 -9.60 11.75
C LEU A 65 1.75 -9.41 13.27
N ARG A 66 2.69 -9.98 14.01
CA ARG A 66 2.81 -9.77 15.47
C ARG A 66 4.25 -9.86 15.90
N GLU A 67 4.72 -8.90 16.68
CA GLU A 67 6.05 -8.98 17.28
C GLU A 67 6.13 -10.15 18.28
N ALA A 68 7.12 -11.02 18.12
CA ALA A 68 7.27 -12.17 19.02
C ALA A 68 7.95 -11.82 20.36
N ALA A 69 8.68 -10.70 20.41
CA ALA A 69 9.46 -10.30 21.58
C ALA A 69 8.59 -9.86 22.77
N SER A 70 7.36 -9.42 22.54
CA SER A 70 6.43 -8.99 23.59
C SER A 70 5.23 -9.94 23.68
N GLN A 71 5.00 -10.50 24.87
CA GLN A 71 3.78 -11.26 25.13
C GLN A 71 2.52 -10.39 24.97
N ALA A 72 2.64 -9.08 25.21
CA ALA A 72 1.57 -8.11 25.07
C ALA A 72 1.39 -7.56 23.64
N ALA A 73 2.23 -7.96 22.67
CA ALA A 73 2.06 -7.53 21.28
C ALA A 73 0.70 -7.98 20.73
N ALA A 74 -0.08 -7.03 20.21
CA ALA A 74 -1.28 -7.32 19.45
C ALA A 74 -0.92 -7.80 18.04
N TRP A 75 -1.89 -8.39 17.34
CA TRP A 75 -1.78 -8.61 15.89
C TRP A 75 -2.15 -7.34 15.14
N SER A 76 -1.33 -6.94 14.17
CA SER A 76 -1.76 -6.04 13.10
C SER A 76 -2.31 -6.86 11.92
N ARG A 77 -3.30 -6.30 11.22
CA ARG A 77 -3.86 -6.84 9.97
C ARG A 77 -3.57 -5.85 8.84
N LEU A 78 -3.07 -6.36 7.73
CA LEU A 78 -2.95 -5.67 6.45
C LEU A 78 -3.75 -6.45 5.41
N GLY A 79 -4.92 -5.96 5.04
CA GLY A 79 -5.75 -6.56 4.00
C GLY A 79 -5.09 -6.46 2.63
N TRP A 80 -5.28 -7.47 1.78
CA TRP A 80 -4.67 -7.47 0.43
C TRP A 80 -5.22 -6.33 -0.44
N GLU A 81 -6.49 -5.96 -0.22
CA GLU A 81 -7.13 -4.78 -0.78
C GLU A 81 -6.35 -3.49 -0.50
N GLN A 82 -5.62 -3.42 0.62
CA GLN A 82 -4.86 -2.26 1.07
C GLN A 82 -3.41 -2.25 0.53
N VAL A 83 -2.94 -3.31 -0.13
CA VAL A 83 -1.53 -3.41 -0.58
C VAL A 83 -1.40 -2.82 -1.98
N ALA A 84 -0.77 -1.64 -2.09
CA ALA A 84 -0.51 -0.96 -3.35
C ALA A 84 0.23 -1.86 -4.35
N ALA A 85 1.38 -2.33 -3.89
CA ALA A 85 2.38 -3.05 -4.65
C ALA A 85 3.13 -4.00 -3.71
N VAL A 86 3.60 -5.11 -4.26
CA VAL A 86 4.40 -6.12 -3.58
C VAL A 86 5.76 -6.14 -4.27
N GLN A 87 6.83 -5.85 -3.53
CA GLN A 87 8.20 -5.93 -4.05
C GLN A 87 9.01 -6.92 -3.23
N TRP A 88 9.86 -7.70 -3.89
CA TRP A 88 10.70 -8.70 -3.25
C TRP A 88 12.14 -8.59 -3.74
N SER A 89 13.06 -8.41 -2.80
CA SER A 89 14.49 -8.45 -3.08
C SER A 89 15.05 -9.82 -2.75
N HIS A 90 15.43 -10.58 -3.78
CA HIS A 90 16.16 -11.85 -3.60
C HIS A 90 17.55 -11.65 -2.96
N LEU A 91 18.16 -10.47 -3.14
CA LEU A 91 19.48 -10.14 -2.60
C LEU A 91 19.45 -9.85 -1.09
N THR A 92 18.46 -9.08 -0.62
CA THR A 92 18.36 -8.70 0.80
C THR A 92 17.40 -9.57 1.60
N GLY A 93 16.61 -10.42 0.93
CA GLY A 93 15.56 -11.21 1.57
C GLY A 93 14.42 -10.38 2.13
N VAL A 94 14.18 -9.16 1.62
CA VAL A 94 13.16 -8.24 2.13
C VAL A 94 11.94 -8.21 1.21
N LEU A 95 10.78 -8.49 1.79
CA LEU A 95 9.46 -8.23 1.22
C LEU A 95 9.03 -6.82 1.62
N GLN A 96 8.68 -6.00 0.64
CA GLN A 96 8.15 -4.66 0.85
C GLN A 96 6.69 -4.63 0.37
N LEU A 97 5.80 -4.14 1.22
CA LEU A 97 4.39 -3.94 0.93
C LEU A 97 4.09 -2.45 1.06
N ALA A 98 3.95 -1.76 -0.06
CA ALA A 98 3.42 -0.39 -0.05
C ALA A 98 1.91 -0.43 0.25
N VAL A 99 1.39 0.53 1.00
CA VAL A 99 0.04 0.48 1.59
C VAL A 99 -0.81 1.64 1.06
N TRP A 100 -2.13 1.46 1.00
CA TRP A 100 -3.11 2.47 0.59
C TRP A 100 -3.93 3.01 1.77
N PRO A 101 -4.42 4.26 1.68
CA PRO A 101 -4.25 5.20 0.57
C PRO A 101 -2.93 5.98 0.61
N ASP A 102 -2.24 5.95 1.75
CA ASP A 102 -1.01 6.73 2.01
C ASP A 102 0.22 6.03 1.39
N LEU A 103 0.49 6.35 0.13
CA LEU A 103 1.64 5.84 -0.62
C LEU A 103 2.99 6.43 -0.16
N ASP A 104 2.96 7.58 0.51
CA ASP A 104 4.13 8.23 1.10
C ASP A 104 4.49 7.66 2.48
N ALA A 105 3.56 6.90 3.10
CA ALA A 105 3.85 6.14 4.30
C ALA A 105 4.98 5.13 4.09
N SER A 106 5.77 4.91 5.15
CA SER A 106 6.80 3.87 5.13
C SER A 106 6.17 2.49 4.83
N PRO A 107 6.67 1.76 3.82
CA PRO A 107 6.12 0.46 3.45
C PRO A 107 6.29 -0.55 4.59
N VAL A 108 5.39 -1.54 4.66
CA VAL A 108 5.55 -2.66 5.60
C VAL A 108 6.68 -3.55 5.08
N LEU A 109 7.82 -3.50 5.80
CA LEU A 109 9.02 -4.28 5.50
C LEU A 109 9.03 -5.59 6.31
N VAL A 110 9.27 -6.71 5.65
CA VAL A 110 9.36 -8.03 6.27
C VAL A 110 10.57 -8.79 5.73
N THR A 111 11.59 -8.96 6.57
CA THR A 111 12.77 -9.78 6.23
C THR A 111 12.44 -11.27 6.37
N LEU A 112 12.69 -12.05 5.32
CA LEU A 112 12.33 -13.46 5.20
C LEU A 112 13.54 -14.30 4.76
N GLY A 113 13.53 -15.59 5.10
CA GLY A 113 14.48 -16.54 4.51
C GLY A 113 14.30 -16.62 2.98
N HIS A 114 15.41 -16.77 2.24
CA HIS A 114 15.42 -16.68 0.77
C HIS A 114 14.52 -17.69 0.04
N ARG A 115 14.09 -18.76 0.72
CA ARG A 115 13.15 -19.78 0.20
C ARG A 115 11.69 -19.56 0.60
N SER A 116 11.34 -18.39 1.12
CA SER A 116 9.96 -18.08 1.53
C SER A 116 9.02 -18.02 0.32
N ARG A 117 7.85 -18.65 0.44
CA ARG A 117 6.75 -18.56 -0.54
C ARG A 117 5.82 -17.35 -0.30
N LEU A 118 5.98 -16.64 0.82
CA LEU A 118 5.13 -15.50 1.15
C LEU A 118 5.15 -14.38 0.10
N PRO A 119 6.29 -14.02 -0.55
CA PRO A 119 6.28 -12.97 -1.58
C PRO A 119 5.39 -13.31 -2.77
N ALA A 120 5.48 -14.53 -3.30
CA ALA A 120 4.63 -14.99 -4.40
C ALA A 120 3.15 -15.00 -4.01
N PHE A 121 2.83 -15.54 -2.83
CA PHE A 121 1.46 -15.55 -2.29
C PHE A 121 0.92 -14.12 -2.08
N ALA A 122 1.72 -13.20 -1.57
CA ALA A 122 1.31 -11.81 -1.38
C ALA A 122 1.03 -11.11 -2.71
N SER A 123 1.86 -11.32 -3.74
CA SER A 123 1.62 -10.80 -5.09
C SER A 123 0.35 -11.37 -5.71
N GLU A 124 0.13 -12.68 -5.60
CA GLU A 124 -1.07 -13.37 -6.08
C GLU A 124 -2.34 -12.84 -5.40
N GLN A 125 -2.36 -12.77 -4.07
CA GLN A 125 -3.52 -12.27 -3.32
C GLN A 125 -3.78 -10.76 -3.54
N MET A 126 -2.72 -9.95 -3.67
CA MET A 126 -2.86 -8.53 -4.01
C MET A 126 -3.45 -8.35 -5.42
N ALA A 127 -3.01 -9.13 -6.40
CA ALA A 127 -3.59 -9.12 -7.74
C ALA A 127 -5.06 -9.59 -7.72
N ALA A 128 -5.38 -10.68 -7.02
CA ALA A 128 -6.73 -11.21 -6.87
C ALA A 128 -7.71 -10.28 -6.13
N SER A 129 -7.22 -9.26 -5.41
CA SER A 129 -8.08 -8.24 -4.79
C SER A 129 -8.61 -7.19 -5.79
N ARG A 130 -8.05 -7.12 -7.00
CA ARG A 130 -8.40 -6.13 -8.03
C ARG A 130 -9.58 -6.63 -8.87
N ILE A 131 -10.61 -5.79 -9.01
CA ILE A 131 -11.78 -6.03 -9.86
C ILE A 131 -11.58 -5.36 -11.23
N LEU A 132 -11.06 -4.14 -11.21
CA LEU A 132 -10.91 -3.28 -12.37
C LEU A 132 -9.58 -2.52 -12.29
N VAL A 133 -8.94 -2.35 -13.44
CA VAL A 133 -7.86 -1.38 -13.67
C VAL A 133 -8.19 -0.71 -15.00
N GLN A 134 -8.54 0.57 -14.98
CA GLN A 134 -8.93 1.35 -16.15
C GLN A 134 -8.15 2.65 -16.23
N HIS A 135 -7.44 2.87 -17.32
CA HIS A 135 -6.79 4.16 -17.61
C HIS A 135 -7.83 5.18 -18.09
N VAL A 136 -7.78 6.39 -17.54
CA VAL A 136 -8.59 7.56 -17.91
C VAL A 136 -7.64 8.61 -18.46
N THR A 137 -7.69 8.82 -19.78
CA THR A 137 -6.79 9.75 -20.47
C THR A 137 -7.38 11.16 -20.48
N VAL A 138 -6.62 12.15 -20.03
CA VAL A 138 -6.96 13.58 -20.17
C VAL A 138 -6.27 14.12 -21.43
N ARG A 139 -6.83 15.14 -22.07
CA ARG A 139 -6.19 15.79 -23.23
C ARG A 139 -4.89 16.47 -22.79
N GLY A 140 -3.77 16.12 -23.44
CA GLY A 140 -2.45 16.69 -23.16
C GLY A 140 -1.66 15.88 -22.12
N SER A 141 -1.28 14.65 -22.50
CA SER A 141 -0.33 13.73 -21.84
C SER A 141 -0.55 13.31 -20.37
N ARG A 142 -1.47 13.95 -19.63
CA ARG A 142 -1.86 13.56 -18.26
C ARG A 142 -2.93 12.46 -18.29
N GLY A 143 -2.79 11.49 -17.39
CA GLY A 143 -3.74 10.38 -17.22
C GLY A 143 -3.90 10.01 -15.75
N ALA A 144 -4.94 9.26 -15.45
CA ALA A 144 -5.00 8.52 -14.20
C ALA A 144 -5.55 7.11 -14.40
N THR A 145 -4.96 6.15 -13.68
CA THR A 145 -5.44 4.78 -13.60
C THR A 145 -6.44 4.65 -12.45
N VAL A 146 -7.71 4.41 -12.77
CA VAL A 146 -8.77 4.05 -11.82
C VAL A 146 -8.67 2.56 -11.49
N VAL A 147 -8.54 2.23 -10.21
CA VAL A 147 -8.43 0.85 -9.71
C VAL A 147 -9.58 0.58 -8.74
N ALA A 148 -10.38 -0.45 -9.04
CA ALA A 148 -11.41 -0.96 -8.13
C ALA A 148 -10.92 -2.22 -7.42
N ARG A 149 -11.10 -2.32 -6.11
CA ARG A 149 -10.65 -3.45 -5.28
C ARG A 149 -11.75 -3.95 -4.37
N ARG A 150 -11.85 -5.28 -4.21
CA ARG A 150 -12.79 -5.94 -3.29
C ARG A 150 -12.01 -6.70 -2.23
N PRO A 151 -12.24 -6.47 -0.93
CA PRO A 151 -11.81 -7.41 0.09
C PRO A 151 -12.47 -8.78 -0.17
N PRO A 152 -11.73 -9.90 -0.21
CA PRO A 152 -12.32 -11.21 -0.45
C PRO A 152 -13.40 -11.53 0.60
N GLY A 153 -14.57 -11.98 0.15
CA GLY A 153 -15.72 -12.30 1.01
C GLY A 153 -16.47 -11.08 1.57
N THR A 154 -16.41 -9.92 0.91
CA THR A 154 -17.31 -8.78 1.13
C THR A 154 -17.80 -8.23 -0.22
N GLU A 155 -18.92 -7.51 -0.25
CA GLU A 155 -19.39 -6.79 -1.44
C GLU A 155 -18.88 -5.35 -1.53
N ALA A 156 -18.30 -4.82 -0.46
CA ALA A 156 -17.71 -3.48 -0.42
C ALA A 156 -16.57 -3.35 -1.45
N VAL A 157 -16.58 -2.27 -2.22
CA VAL A 157 -15.53 -1.96 -3.21
C VAL A 157 -14.89 -0.62 -2.92
N SER A 158 -13.57 -0.64 -2.78
CA SER A 158 -12.73 0.54 -2.71
C SER A 158 -12.32 0.96 -4.12
N TRP A 159 -12.57 2.22 -4.45
CA TRP A 159 -12.13 2.84 -5.70
C TRP A 159 -10.97 3.76 -5.39
N LEU A 160 -9.90 3.70 -6.18
CA LEU A 160 -8.77 4.63 -6.10
C LEU A 160 -8.43 5.14 -7.50
N ILE A 161 -7.88 6.35 -7.54
CA ILE A 161 -7.38 7.02 -8.74
C ILE A 161 -5.87 7.18 -8.50
N GLN A 162 -5.04 6.56 -9.34
CA GLN A 162 -3.60 6.76 -9.35
C GLN A 162 -3.26 7.73 -10.47
N LEU A 163 -2.59 8.84 -10.18
CA LEU A 163 -2.01 9.69 -11.22
C LEU A 163 -0.96 8.87 -11.97
N ASP A 164 -0.99 8.92 -13.30
CA ASP A 164 0.03 8.24 -14.09
C ASP A 164 1.30 9.13 -14.11
N PRO A 165 2.47 8.64 -13.64
CA PRO A 165 3.70 9.42 -13.67
C PRO A 165 4.06 9.77 -15.12
N HIS A 166 4.42 11.04 -15.37
CA HIS A 166 4.59 11.63 -16.70
C HIS A 166 5.30 10.70 -17.69
N ARG A 167 4.59 10.27 -18.75
CA ARG A 167 5.02 9.16 -19.61
C ARG A 167 5.52 9.55 -21.00
N HIS A 168 5.66 10.85 -21.31
CA HIS A 168 6.12 11.32 -22.62
C HIS A 168 7.52 11.96 -22.57
N PRO A 169 8.49 11.50 -23.39
CA PRO A 169 9.82 12.09 -23.52
C PRO A 169 9.80 13.36 -24.38
N GLY A 170 8.96 14.32 -23.99
CA GLY A 170 8.69 15.56 -24.71
C GLY A 170 7.84 16.56 -23.92
N ASP A 171 7.25 16.14 -22.79
CA ASP A 171 6.65 17.08 -21.84
C ASP A 171 7.78 17.81 -21.09
N ALA A 172 7.78 19.13 -21.13
CA ALA A 172 8.69 19.98 -20.34
C ALA A 172 8.26 20.12 -18.87
N GLY A 173 7.61 19.08 -18.31
CA GLY A 173 7.38 18.94 -16.88
C GLY A 173 8.64 18.42 -16.18
N ASP A 174 8.79 18.76 -14.90
CA ASP A 174 9.87 18.18 -14.09
C ASP A 174 9.64 16.65 -14.00
N PRO A 175 10.61 15.78 -14.37
CA PRO A 175 10.46 14.33 -14.28
C PRO A 175 10.25 13.79 -12.85
N GLY A 176 10.26 14.65 -11.83
CA GLY A 176 9.83 14.35 -10.45
C GLY A 176 8.44 14.86 -10.04
N ASP A 177 7.70 15.59 -10.89
CA ASP A 177 6.33 16.03 -10.60
C ASP A 177 5.35 14.84 -10.76
N PRO A 178 4.60 14.43 -9.72
CA PRO A 178 3.56 13.39 -9.86
C PRO A 178 2.31 13.87 -10.62
N GLY A 179 2.25 15.14 -11.00
CA GLY A 179 1.08 15.80 -11.55
C GLY A 179 0.20 16.37 -10.43
N ASP A 180 -0.51 17.45 -10.73
CA ASP A 180 -1.39 18.12 -9.77
C ASP A 180 -2.65 17.26 -9.48
N PRO A 181 -2.85 16.74 -8.25
CA PRO A 181 -4.03 15.96 -7.89
C PRO A 181 -5.32 16.80 -7.89
N ASP A 182 -5.22 18.13 -7.80
CA ASP A 182 -6.34 19.06 -7.87
C ASP A 182 -6.62 19.58 -9.29
N ASP A 183 -5.91 19.07 -10.32
CA ASP A 183 -6.13 19.42 -11.73
C ASP A 183 -7.62 19.26 -12.11
N PRO A 184 -8.33 20.37 -12.41
CA PRO A 184 -9.77 20.34 -12.63
C PRO A 184 -10.16 19.56 -13.89
N ALA A 185 -9.28 19.47 -14.90
CA ALA A 185 -9.55 18.71 -16.11
C ALA A 185 -9.50 17.20 -15.83
N LEU A 186 -8.54 16.77 -15.01
CA LEU A 186 -8.49 15.39 -14.53
C LEU A 186 -9.68 15.05 -13.64
N ARG A 187 -9.99 15.91 -12.66
CA ARG A 187 -11.14 15.71 -11.76
C ARG A 187 -12.45 15.61 -12.53
N ALA A 188 -12.64 16.41 -13.59
CA ALA A 188 -13.80 16.31 -14.48
C ALA A 188 -13.84 14.96 -15.22
N ALA A 189 -12.75 14.57 -15.90
CA ALA A 189 -12.68 13.32 -16.67
C ALA A 189 -12.93 12.07 -15.81
N VAL A 190 -12.37 12.04 -14.58
CA VAL A 190 -12.61 10.96 -13.62
C VAL A 190 -14.05 10.97 -13.11
N THR A 191 -14.63 12.14 -12.82
CA THR A 191 -16.03 12.26 -12.35
C THR A 191 -17.03 11.83 -13.42
N GLU A 192 -16.74 12.12 -14.69
CA GLU A 192 -17.54 11.69 -15.85
C GLU A 192 -17.43 10.17 -16.08
N THR A 193 -16.22 9.61 -15.96
CA THR A 193 -15.96 8.19 -16.29
C THR A 193 -16.38 7.23 -15.16
N LEU A 194 -16.22 7.62 -13.89
CA LEU A 194 -16.42 6.73 -12.73
C LEU A 194 -17.82 6.09 -12.63
N PRO A 195 -18.95 6.77 -12.93
CA PRO A 195 -20.27 6.15 -12.95
C PRO A 195 -20.38 4.99 -13.96
N ALA A 196 -19.79 5.14 -15.15
CA ALA A 196 -19.81 4.09 -16.17
C ALA A 196 -18.97 2.86 -15.74
N LEU A 197 -17.84 3.09 -15.06
CA LEU A 197 -17.00 2.01 -14.51
C LEU A 197 -17.69 1.27 -13.36
N ARG A 198 -18.43 1.98 -12.51
CA ARG A 198 -19.26 1.37 -11.46
C ARG A 198 -20.33 0.46 -12.08
N ALA A 199 -21.11 0.97 -13.03
CA ALA A 199 -22.13 0.21 -13.73
C ALA A 199 -21.56 -1.04 -14.42
N HIS A 200 -20.39 -0.93 -15.07
CA HIS A 200 -19.69 -2.06 -15.69
C HIS A 200 -19.31 -3.16 -14.68
N CYS A 201 -18.96 -2.79 -13.45
CA CYS A 201 -18.66 -3.71 -12.35
C CYS A 201 -19.88 -4.16 -11.54
N GLY A 202 -21.10 -3.68 -11.87
CA GLY A 202 -22.34 -3.99 -11.15
C GLY A 202 -22.59 -3.14 -9.89
N PHE A 203 -22.14 -1.88 -9.88
CA PHE A 203 -22.25 -0.92 -8.76
C PHE A 203 -22.87 0.42 -9.18
#